data_AF-A0A6H1R3L7-F1
#
_entry.id   AF-A0A6H1R3L7-F1
#
_cell.length_a   1.000
_cell.length_b   1.000
_cell.length_c   1.000
_cell.angle_alpha   90.00
_cell.angle_beta   90.00
_cell.angle_gamma   90.00
#
_symmetry.space_group_name_H-M   'P 1'
#
loop_
_entity.id
_entity.type
_entity.pdbx_description
1 polymer ?
#
loop_
_entity_poly.entity_id
_entity_poly.type
_entity_poly.pdbx_seq_one_letter_code
_entity_poly.pdbx_strand_id
1 'polypeptide(L)' 'MMEQPTGWRKSRYSSNNTACLEVGRIQDGAAVRDSKDRAAGYFTADRAQWSTFVAAVKAARFQQ' A
#
# COMPACT_ATOMS: atom_id res chain seq x y z
N MET A 1 18.98 -7.37 -4.17
CA MET A 1 18.06 -8.50 -3.90
C MET A 1 16.70 -7.87 -3.64
N MET A 2 15.72 -8.08 -4.53
CA MET A 2 14.37 -7.51 -4.34
C MET A 2 13.72 -8.25 -3.19
N GLU A 3 13.46 -7.53 -2.10
CA GLU A 3 12.84 -8.08 -0.92
C GLU A 3 11.38 -8.44 -1.24
N GLN A 4 11.08 -9.75 -1.21
CA GLN A 4 9.76 -10.24 -1.61
C GLN A 4 8.76 -9.97 -0.48
N PRO A 5 7.66 -9.25 -0.72
CA PRO A 5 6.69 -8.97 0.32
C PRO A 5 5.98 -10.24 0.77
N THR A 6 5.87 -10.42 2.08
CA THR A 6 5.20 -11.58 2.69
C THR A 6 4.00 -11.13 3.53
N GLY A 7 3.12 -12.08 3.87
CA GLY A 7 2.03 -11.84 4.81
C GLY A 7 0.99 -10.82 4.33
N TRP A 8 0.64 -10.87 3.04
CA TRP A 8 -0.39 -10.01 2.44
C TRP A 8 -1.70 -10.05 3.25
N ARG A 9 -2.22 -8.88 3.58
CA ARG A 9 -3.52 -8.70 4.25
C ARG A 9 -4.38 -7.74 3.46
N LYS A 10 -5.61 -8.15 3.22
CA LYS A 10 -6.64 -7.30 2.62
C LYS A 10 -7.13 -6.28 3.65
N SER A 11 -7.31 -5.02 3.24
CA SER A 11 -7.84 -4.00 4.13
C SER A 11 -9.29 -4.30 4.53
N ARG A 12 -9.65 -4.06 5.80
CA ARG A 12 -11.04 -4.22 6.27
C ARG A 12 -11.99 -3.18 5.67
N TYR A 13 -11.45 -2.08 5.14
CA TYR A 13 -12.21 -1.08 4.40
C TYR A 13 -12.60 -1.53 2.99
N SER A 14 -12.16 -2.72 2.54
CA SER A 14 -12.53 -3.30 1.25
C SER A 14 -13.91 -3.96 1.22
N SER A 15 -14.70 -3.89 2.30
CA SER A 15 -15.99 -4.58 2.42
C SER A 15 -17.06 -4.13 1.40
N ASN A 16 -16.91 -2.97 0.78
CA ASN A 16 -17.94 -2.37 -0.08
C ASN A 16 -17.51 -2.15 -1.54
N ASN A 17 -16.70 -3.07 -2.10
CA ASN A 17 -16.43 -3.19 -3.54
C ASN A 17 -15.65 -2.04 -4.22
N THR A 18 -15.32 -0.95 -3.52
CA THR A 18 -14.64 0.23 -4.11
C THR A 18 -13.20 0.43 -3.66
N ALA A 19 -12.76 -0.07 -2.51
CA ALA A 19 -11.41 0.18 -1.97
C ALA A 19 -10.61 -1.12 -1.77
N CYS A 20 -10.18 -1.75 -2.86
CA CYS A 20 -9.61 -3.10 -2.86
C CYS A 20 -8.07 -3.11 -2.75
N LEU A 21 -7.51 -2.65 -1.63
CA LEU A 21 -6.07 -2.66 -1.41
C LEU A 21 -5.61 -3.82 -0.50
N GLU A 22 -4.46 -4.39 -0.86
CA GLU A 22 -3.72 -5.39 -0.09
C GLU A 22 -2.39 -4.81 0.38
N VAL A 23 -2.01 -5.08 1.62
CA VAL A 23 -0.74 -4.65 2.21
C VAL A 23 0.09 -5.85 2.62
N GLY A 24 1.34 -5.90 2.16
CA GLY A 24 2.35 -6.90 2.51
C GLY A 24 3.46 -6.29 3.36
N ARG A 25 4.17 -7.13 4.11
CA ARG A 25 5.34 -6.72 4.90
C ARG A 25 6.63 -6.99 4.14
N ILE A 26 7.55 -6.03 4.24
CA ILE A 26 8.98 -6.15 3.88
C ILE A 26 9.81 -5.77 5.12
N GLN A 27 11.14 -5.94 5.13
CA GLN A 27 11.93 -5.79 6.37
C GLN A 27 11.81 -4.37 6.97
N ASP A 28 11.86 -3.35 6.12
CA ASP A 28 11.86 -1.93 6.56
C ASP A 28 10.60 -1.14 6.16
N GLY A 29 9.52 -1.83 5.80
CA GLY A 29 8.35 -1.13 5.26
C GLY A 29 7.16 -1.99 4.88
N ALA A 30 6.37 -1.47 3.95
CA ALA A 30 5.17 -2.09 3.45
C ALA A 30 5.18 -2.15 1.92
N ALA A 31 4.62 -3.23 1.39
CA ALA A 31 4.23 -3.31 -0.01
C ALA A 31 2.73 -3.08 -0.12
N VAL A 32 2.30 -2.30 -1.09
CA VAL A 32 0.87 -2.03 -1.33
C VAL A 32 0.56 -2.40 -2.77
N ARG A 33 -0.56 -3.12 -2.93
CA ARG A 33 -1.04 -3.51 -4.25
C ARG A 33 -2.55 -3.41 -4.34
N ASP A 34 -3.02 -3.30 -5.57
CA ASP A 34 -4.42 -3.43 -5.88
C ASP A 34 -4.81 -4.93 -5.89
N SER A 35 -5.91 -5.26 -5.22
CA SER A 35 -6.39 -6.64 -5.13
C SER A 35 -7.15 -7.07 -6.38
N LYS A 36 -7.69 -6.12 -7.16
CA LYS A 36 -8.41 -6.36 -8.41
C LYS A 36 -7.44 -6.49 -9.60
N ASP A 37 -6.34 -5.74 -9.58
CA ASP A 37 -5.28 -5.81 -10.57
C ASP A 37 -3.94 -6.20 -9.93
N ARG A 38 -3.79 -7.49 -9.67
CA ARG A 38 -2.53 -8.06 -9.17
C ARG A 38 -1.43 -8.07 -10.23
N ALA A 39 -1.79 -7.98 -11.51
CA ALA A 39 -0.85 -8.03 -12.63
C ALA A 39 -0.14 -6.68 -12.82
N ALA A 40 -0.76 -5.57 -12.43
CA ALA A 40 -0.13 -4.25 -12.37
C ALA A 40 1.05 -4.17 -11.36
N GLY A 41 1.20 -5.17 -10.49
CA GLY A 41 2.31 -5.26 -9.54
C GLY A 41 2.01 -4.57 -8.21
N TYR A 42 3.07 -4.16 -7.50
CA TYR A 42 3.01 -3.54 -6.19
C TYR A 42 4.10 -2.50 -6.06
N PHE A 43 3.85 -1.45 -5.27
CA PHE A 43 4.89 -0.53 -4.85
C PHE A 43 5.31 -0.84 -3.42
N THR A 44 6.54 -0.48 -3.07
CA THR A 44 7.06 -0.58 -1.70
C THR A 44 7.31 0.81 -1.16
N ALA A 45 7.13 0.97 0.14
CA ALA A 45 7.47 2.18 0.86
C ALA A 45 8.12 1.78 2.19
N ASP A 46 9.27 2.37 2.48
CA ASP A 46 9.86 2.28 3.81
C ASP A 46 9.04 3.07 4.84
N ARG A 47 9.38 2.94 6.12
CA ARG A 47 8.68 3.63 7.21
C ARG A 47 8.66 5.16 7.07
N ALA A 48 9.75 5.76 6.61
CA ALA A 48 9.86 7.21 6.47
C ALA A 48 9.01 7.69 5.29
N GLN A 49 9.13 7.04 4.14
CA GLN A 49 8.32 7.30 2.94
C GLN A 49 6.82 7.17 3.25
N TRP A 50 6.43 6.13 3.99
CA TRP A 50 5.04 5.94 4.39
C TRP A 50 4.53 7.07 5.29
N SER A 51 5.34 7.52 6.26
CA SER A 51 4.98 8.64 7.13
C SER A 51 4.80 9.93 6.34
N THR A 52 5.71 10.23 5.43
CA THR A 52 5.63 11.39 4.53
C THR A 52 4.40 11.32 3.63
N PHE A 53 4.11 10.16 3.06
CA PHE A 53 2.92 9.95 2.22
C PHE A 53 1.63 10.22 3.00
N VAL A 54 1.47 9.64 4.19
CA VAL A 54 0.28 9.85 5.03
C VAL A 54 0.14 11.33 5.42
N ALA A 55 1.24 12.01 5.76
CA ALA A 55 1.23 13.44 6.06
C ALA A 55 0.75 14.27 4.85
N ALA A 56 1.24 13.96 3.65
CA ALA A 56 0.86 14.64 2.42
C ALA A 56 -0.61 14.38 2.03
N VAL A 57 -1.13 13.15 2.23
CA VAL A 57 -2.56 12.83 2.04
C VAL A 57 -3.43 13.62 3.01
N LYS A 58 -3.05 13.68 4.30
CA LYS A 58 -3.78 14.48 5.31
C LYS A 58 -3.76 15.97 4.99
N ALA A 59 -2.70 16.46 4.36
CA ALA A 59 -2.59 17.83 3.86
C ALA A 59 -3.30 18.06 2.50
N ALA A 60 -4.10 17.10 2.02
CA ALA A 60 -4.83 17.14 0.75
C ALA A 60 -3.93 17.40 -0.49
N ARG A 61 -2.65 17.04 -0.42
CA ARG A 61 -1.64 17.39 -1.44
C ARG A 61 -1.75 16.59 -2.76
N PHE A 62 -2.61 15.57 -2.80
CA PHE A 62 -2.81 14.67 -3.95
C PHE A 62 -4.24 14.73 -4.52
N GLN A 63 -5.01 15.78 -4.22
CA GLN A 63 -6.31 16.01 -4.85
C GLN A 63 -6.09 16.59 -6.26
N GLN A 64 -6.02 15.73 -7.27
CA GLN A 64 -6.14 16.12 -8.67
C GLN A 64 -7.46 15.64 -9.24
#